data_AF-D4N7B0-F1
#
_entry.id   AF-D4N7B0-F1
#
_cell.length_a   1.000
_cell.length_b   1.000
_cell.length_c   1.000
_cell.angle_alpha   90.00
_cell.angle_beta   90.00
_cell.angle_gamma   90.00
#
_symmetry.space_group_name_H-M   'P 1'
#
loop_
_entity.id
_entity.type
_entity.pdbx_description
1 polymer ?
#
loop_
_entity_poly.entity_id
_entity_poly.type
_entity_poly.pdbx_seq_one_letter_code
_entity_poly.pdbx_strand_id
1 'polypeptide(L)'
;ATDPVLSHIANGMHGVIIVKPKDGFPTDDLVDREYVVIQNEWYTYNDLDDMTNGVPSQVVFSSKALHEGQPNTNGTVTALKDEPLTAKVGERVRIFVNNV
;
A
#
# COMPACT_ATOMS: atom_id res chain seq x y z
N ALA A 1 -13.29 -23.29 -15.79
CA ALA A 1 -13.37 -21.85 -15.50
C ALA A 1 -12.09 -21.48 -14.76
N THR A 2 -11.45 -20.38 -15.10
CA THR A 2 -10.34 -19.85 -14.30
C THR A 2 -10.91 -19.43 -12.95
N ASP A 3 -10.22 -19.74 -11.85
CA ASP A 3 -10.60 -19.20 -10.54
C ASP A 3 -10.70 -17.67 -10.64
N PRO A 4 -11.70 -17.03 -9.98
CA PRO A 4 -11.94 -15.61 -10.19
C PRO A 4 -10.70 -14.82 -9.80
N VAL A 5 -10.12 -14.05 -10.73
CA VAL A 5 -8.98 -13.14 -10.43
C VAL A 5 -9.33 -12.24 -9.23
N LEU A 6 -10.60 -11.84 -9.12
CA LEU A 6 -11.17 -11.15 -7.96
C LEU A 6 -10.91 -11.91 -6.65
N SER A 7 -11.16 -13.22 -6.60
CA SER A 7 -10.95 -14.03 -5.39
C SER A 7 -9.47 -14.06 -5.00
N HIS A 8 -8.56 -14.18 -5.96
CA HIS A 8 -7.11 -14.13 -5.67
C HIS A 8 -6.71 -12.76 -5.08
N ILE A 9 -7.14 -11.66 -5.70
CA ILE A 9 -6.79 -10.30 -5.25
C ILE A 9 -7.42 -10.00 -3.89
N ALA A 10 -8.72 -10.23 -3.71
CA ALA A 10 -9.44 -9.96 -2.47
C ALA A 10 -8.96 -10.82 -1.29
N ASN A 11 -8.38 -12.00 -1.57
CA ASN A 11 -7.71 -12.83 -0.56
C ASN A 11 -6.24 -12.44 -0.32
N GLY A 12 -5.75 -11.34 -0.91
CA GLY A 12 -4.48 -10.72 -0.58
C GLY A 12 -3.36 -10.87 -1.61
N MET A 13 -3.62 -11.44 -2.80
CA MET A 13 -2.60 -11.58 -3.86
C MET A 13 -2.40 -10.29 -4.65
N HIS A 14 -1.99 -9.23 -3.95
CA HIS A 14 -1.77 -7.90 -4.51
C HIS A 14 -0.48 -7.27 -3.96
N GLY A 15 0.09 -6.34 -4.72
CA GLY A 15 1.32 -5.65 -4.33
C GLY A 15 1.69 -4.56 -5.32
N VAL A 16 2.86 -3.94 -5.09
CA VAL A 16 3.37 -2.85 -5.92
C VAL A 16 4.78 -3.18 -6.37
N ILE A 17 5.05 -2.90 -7.65
CA ILE A 17 6.39 -2.80 -8.22
C ILE A 17 6.65 -1.35 -8.61
N ILE A 18 7.78 -0.81 -8.20
CA ILE A 18 8.20 0.55 -8.56
C ILE A 18 9.27 0.44 -9.65
N VAL A 19 8.97 0.98 -10.82
CA VAL A 19 9.94 1.15 -11.91
C VAL A 19 10.46 2.58 -11.85
N LYS A 20 11.71 2.77 -11.43
CA LYS A 20 12.30 4.11 -11.33
C LYS A 20 12.55 4.69 -12.73
N PRO A 21 12.16 5.95 -12.99
CA PRO A 21 12.47 6.61 -14.26
C PRO A 21 13.99 6.77 -14.39
N LYS A 22 14.52 6.53 -15.60
CA LYS A 22 15.95 6.62 -15.88
C LYS A 22 16.52 8.01 -15.56
N ASP A 23 15.77 9.05 -15.87
CA ASP A 23 16.18 10.45 -15.71
C ASP A 23 15.65 11.09 -14.40
N GLY A 24 15.09 10.27 -13.49
CA GLY A 24 14.52 10.75 -12.23
C GLY A 24 13.21 11.53 -12.40
N PHE A 25 12.79 12.22 -11.33
CA PHE A 25 11.76 13.25 -11.40
C PHE A 25 12.40 14.65 -11.27
N PRO A 26 11.80 15.70 -11.87
CA PRO A 26 12.31 17.08 -11.77
C PRO A 26 12.39 17.66 -10.35
N THR A 27 11.89 16.95 -9.34
CA THR A 27 11.83 17.36 -7.95
C THR A 27 12.61 16.44 -7.02
N ASP A 28 13.40 15.49 -7.55
CA ASP A 28 14.17 14.53 -6.76
C ASP A 28 15.15 15.21 -5.79
N ASP A 29 15.74 16.33 -6.20
CA ASP A 29 16.64 17.16 -5.39
C ASP A 29 15.95 17.86 -4.21
N LEU A 30 14.62 17.92 -4.23
CA LEU A 30 13.81 18.57 -3.19
C LEU A 30 13.26 17.56 -2.17
N VAL A 31 13.46 16.25 -2.35
CA VAL A 31 12.88 15.20 -1.49
C VAL A 31 13.84 14.83 -0.37
N ASP A 32 13.41 15.04 0.88
CA ASP A 32 14.20 14.70 2.07
C ASP A 32 13.94 13.26 2.56
N ARG A 33 12.75 12.72 2.26
CA ARG A 33 12.29 11.41 2.73
C ARG A 33 11.27 10.80 1.79
N GLU A 34 11.27 9.47 1.67
CA GLU A 34 10.32 8.75 0.82
C GLU A 34 9.78 7.47 1.46
N TYR A 35 8.53 7.14 1.16
CA TYR A 35 7.81 5.96 1.63
C TYR A 35 6.97 5.33 0.51
N VAL A 36 6.64 4.04 0.66
CA VAL A 36 5.59 3.38 -0.14
C VAL A 36 4.36 3.22 0.73
N VAL A 37 3.19 3.59 0.21
CA VAL A 37 1.90 3.37 0.87
C VAL A 37 0.96 2.65 -0.09
N ILE A 38 0.39 1.55 0.36
CA ILE A 38 -0.54 0.74 -0.44
C ILE A 38 -1.90 0.74 0.26
N GLN A 39 -2.94 1.12 -0.47
CA GLN A 39 -4.33 0.91 -0.04
C GLN A 39 -4.83 -0.44 -0.57
N ASN A 40 -5.52 -1.21 0.26
CA ASN A 40 -6.29 -2.37 -0.17
C ASN A 40 -7.58 -2.51 0.65
N GLU A 41 -8.47 -3.37 0.16
CA GLU A 41 -9.74 -3.72 0.79
C GLU A 41 -9.69 -5.16 1.35
N TRP A 42 -10.44 -5.41 2.42
CA TRP A 42 -10.71 -6.75 2.94
C TRP A 42 -12.21 -6.99 3.00
N TYR A 43 -12.61 -8.18 2.56
CA TYR A 43 -13.99 -8.66 2.53
C TYR A 43 -14.18 -9.85 3.49
N THR A 44 -15.41 -10.33 3.58
CA THR A 44 -15.72 -11.59 4.27
C THR A 44 -14.84 -12.71 3.71
N TYR A 45 -14.24 -13.48 4.62
CA TYR A 45 -13.19 -14.43 4.27
C TYR A 45 -13.62 -15.40 3.16
N ASN A 46 -12.95 -15.31 2.02
CA ASN A 46 -13.15 -16.15 0.84
C ASN A 46 -14.61 -16.24 0.35
N ASP A 47 -15.41 -15.18 0.53
CA ASP A 47 -16.79 -15.07 0.06
C ASP A 47 -16.84 -14.28 -1.25
N LEU A 48 -17.03 -14.99 -2.37
CA LEU A 48 -17.07 -14.37 -3.70
C LEU A 48 -18.29 -13.45 -3.89
N ASP A 49 -19.41 -13.72 -3.22
CA ASP A 49 -20.60 -12.87 -3.34
C ASP A 49 -20.37 -11.53 -2.63
N ASP A 50 -19.81 -11.56 -1.42
CA ASP A 50 -19.43 -10.35 -0.69
C ASP A 50 -18.35 -9.54 -1.44
N MET A 51 -17.36 -10.22 -2.02
CA MET A 51 -16.34 -9.58 -2.88
C MET A 51 -16.93 -8.91 -4.13
N THR A 52 -18.06 -9.40 -4.64
CA THR A 52 -18.67 -8.91 -5.89
C THR A 52 -19.74 -7.86 -5.64
N ASN A 53 -20.55 -8.05 -4.61
CA ASN A 53 -21.80 -7.31 -4.38
C ASN A 53 -21.83 -6.59 -3.03
N GLY A 54 -20.93 -6.94 -2.12
CA GLY A 54 -20.83 -6.36 -0.78
C GLY A 54 -20.08 -5.03 -0.76
N VAL A 55 -19.88 -4.53 0.47
CA VAL A 55 -19.00 -3.39 0.75
C VAL A 55 -17.77 -3.91 1.53
N PRO A 56 -16.58 -3.31 1.36
CA PRO A 56 -15.40 -3.74 2.10
C PRO A 56 -15.65 -3.72 3.61
N SER A 57 -15.33 -4.84 4.27
CA SER A 57 -15.33 -4.92 5.74
C SER A 57 -14.25 -4.01 6.34
N GLN A 58 -13.13 -3.85 5.63
CA GLN A 58 -12.06 -2.95 6.00
C GLN A 58 -11.44 -2.31 4.76
N VAL A 59 -11.02 -1.06 4.89
CA VAL A 59 -10.13 -0.38 3.95
C VAL A 59 -8.90 0.04 4.74
N VAL A 60 -7.73 -0.37 4.29
CA VAL A 60 -6.50 -0.32 5.10
C VAL A 60 -5.34 0.24 4.32
N PHE A 61 -4.36 0.78 5.05
CA PHE A 61 -3.07 1.15 4.49
C PHE A 61 -1.97 0.24 5.03
N SER A 62 -1.00 -0.06 4.18
CA SER A 62 0.27 -0.68 4.55
C SER A 62 1.44 0.13 4.01
N SER A 63 2.62 -0.03 4.63
CA SER A 63 3.89 0.50 4.14
C SER A 63 4.81 -0.62 3.72
N LYS A 64 5.57 -0.40 2.65
CA LYS A 64 6.65 -1.31 2.22
C LYS A 64 7.97 -0.56 2.25
N ALA A 65 9.00 -1.20 2.80
CA ALA A 65 10.30 -0.57 2.98
C ALA A 65 10.99 -0.34 1.62
N LEU A 66 11.44 0.89 1.38
CA LEU A 66 12.39 1.24 0.31
C LEU A 66 13.83 1.11 0.79
N HIS A 67 14.06 1.43 2.06
CA HIS A 67 15.37 1.47 2.70
C HIS A 67 15.35 0.66 4.01
N GLU A 68 16.52 0.20 4.45
CA GLU A 68 16.67 -0.50 5.73
C GLU A 68 16.16 0.37 6.89
N GLY A 69 15.46 -0.27 7.84
CA GLY A 69 14.88 0.40 9.01
C GLY A 69 13.54 1.11 8.77
N GLN A 70 13.00 1.08 7.53
CA GLN A 70 11.64 1.54 7.27
C GLN A 70 10.59 0.47 7.64
N PRO A 71 9.37 0.88 8.06
CA PRO A 71 8.28 -0.06 8.33
C PRO A 71 7.90 -0.87 7.09
N ASN A 72 7.80 -2.19 7.25
CA ASN A 72 7.33 -3.12 6.25
C ASN A 72 6.13 -3.91 6.79
N THR A 73 4.94 -3.35 6.62
CA THR A 73 3.71 -3.79 7.29
C THR A 73 2.75 -4.47 6.31
N ASN A 74 1.75 -5.16 6.85
CA ASN A 74 0.61 -5.66 6.07
C ASN A 74 -0.57 -4.67 6.17
N GLY A 75 -1.56 -4.84 5.29
CA GLY A 75 -2.78 -4.04 5.33
C GLY A 75 -3.63 -4.43 6.53
N THR A 76 -3.48 -3.75 7.66
CA THR A 76 -4.36 -3.90 8.82
C THR A 76 -4.84 -2.52 9.26
N VAL A 77 -5.99 -2.48 9.94
CA VAL A 77 -6.64 -1.23 10.36
C VAL A 77 -5.77 -0.32 11.23
N THR A 78 -4.81 -0.88 11.97
CA THR A 78 -3.92 -0.13 12.87
C THR A 78 -2.46 -0.09 12.44
N ALA A 79 -2.06 -0.75 11.34
CA ALA A 79 -0.66 -0.88 10.93
C ALA A 79 0.14 0.43 11.03
N LEU A 80 -0.34 1.49 10.37
CA LEU A 80 0.33 2.81 10.36
C LEU A 80 -0.13 3.74 11.49
N LYS A 81 -1.02 3.29 12.37
CA LYS A 81 -1.38 4.00 13.62
C LYS A 81 -0.46 3.57 14.75
N ASP A 82 -0.20 2.26 14.85
CA ASP A 82 0.65 1.65 15.87
C ASP A 82 2.13 1.87 15.54
N GLU A 83 2.49 1.84 14.26
CA GLU A 83 3.84 2.16 13.76
C GLU A 83 3.77 3.30 12.71
N PRO A 84 3.68 4.56 13.16
CA PRO A 84 3.57 5.71 12.26
C PRO A 84 4.82 5.90 11.39
N LEU A 85 4.60 6.34 10.15
CA LEU A 85 5.68 6.86 9.31
C LEU A 85 6.18 8.18 9.93
N THR A 86 7.49 8.30 10.13
CA THR A 86 8.09 9.45 10.81
C THR A 86 8.70 10.44 9.82
N ALA A 87 8.70 11.72 10.17
CA ALA A 87 9.38 12.77 9.43
C ALA A 87 9.84 13.86 10.40
N LYS A 88 10.81 14.68 9.98
CA LYS A 88 11.23 15.87 10.72
C LYS A 88 10.46 17.09 10.23
N VAL A 89 10.29 18.07 11.12
CA VAL A 89 9.69 19.37 10.77
C VAL A 89 10.49 20.01 9.65
N GLY A 90 9.79 20.40 8.57
CA GLY A 90 10.39 21.02 7.39
C GLY A 90 10.79 20.06 6.27
N GLU A 91 10.77 18.74 6.50
CA GLU A 91 11.07 17.77 5.43
C GLU A 91 9.96 17.73 4.38
N ARG A 92 10.36 17.68 3.10
CA ARG A 92 9.49 17.30 1.99
C ARG A 92 9.49 15.78 1.84
N VAL A 93 8.31 15.19 2.05
CA VAL A 93 8.10 13.74 1.99
C VAL A 93 7.47 13.34 0.67
N ARG A 94 8.07 12.37 -0.03
CA ARG A 94 7.47 11.69 -1.18
C ARG A 94 6.76 10.42 -0.72
N ILE A 95 5.58 10.16 -1.28
CA ILE A 95 4.87 8.89 -1.10
C ILE A 95 4.67 8.26 -2.47
N PHE A 96 5.23 7.08 -2.69
CA PHE A 96 4.84 6.21 -3.79
C PHE A 96 3.56 5.50 -3.36
N VAL A 97 2.44 5.88 -3.97
CA VAL A 97 1.12 5.40 -3.58
C VAL A 97 0.50 4.53 -4.68
N ASN A 98 -0.14 3.45 -4.28
CA ASN A 98 -1.01 2.68 -5.16
C ASN A 98 -2.26 2.21 -4.41
N ASN A 99 -3.41 2.25 -5.08
CA ASN A 99 -4.62 1.56 -4.66
C ASN A 99 -4.69 0.26 -5.45
N VAL A 100 -4.62 -0.88 -4.77
CA VAL A 100 -4.62 -2.22 -5.40
C VAL A 100 -5.98 -2.89 -5.30
#